data_AF-A0A4W6DM27-F1
#
_entry.id   AF-A0A4W6DM27-F1
#
_cell.length_a   1.000
_cell.length_b   1.000
_cell.length_c   1.000
_cell.angle_alpha   90.00
_cell.angle_beta   90.00
_cell.angle_gamma   90.00
#
_symmetry.space_group_name_H-M   'P 1'
#
loop_
_entity.id
_entity.type
_entity.pdbx_description
1 polymer ?
#
loop_
_entity_poly.entity_id
_entity_poly.type
_entity_poly.pdbx_seq_one_letter_code
_entity_poly.pdbx_strand_id
1 'polypeptide(L)' 'MSGPNVWSRSREKLRIFPELFAQCGGEAAAYGKCVAATTTGRQELTRDLCAKEFEALKTCFTNAAKKRVK' A
#
# COMPACT_ATOMS: atom_id res chain seq x y z
N MET A 1 -16.54 28.71 10.91
CA MET A 1 -16.52 27.65 9.89
C MET A 1 -15.74 26.47 10.43
N SER A 2 -16.41 25.38 10.81
CA SER A 2 -15.73 24.15 11.23
C SER A 2 -15.07 23.53 10.01
N GLY A 3 -13.74 23.45 10.01
CA GLY A 3 -13.00 22.78 8.94
C GLY A 3 -13.45 21.33 8.75
N PRO A 4 -13.11 20.70 7.60
CA PRO A 4 -13.50 19.32 7.33
C PRO A 4 -13.04 18.42 8.48
N ASN A 5 -14.00 17.72 9.09
CA ASN A 5 -13.74 16.82 10.22
C ASN A 5 -12.78 15.69 9.78
N VAL A 6 -12.09 15.09 10.75
CA VAL A 6 -11.07 14.06 10.48
C VAL A 6 -11.61 12.94 9.59
N TRP A 7 -12.90 12.61 9.76
CA TRP A 7 -13.59 11.58 9.02
C TRP A 7 -13.75 11.89 7.52
N SER A 8 -14.08 13.13 7.16
CA SER A 8 -14.18 13.54 5.75
C SER A 8 -12.82 13.53 5.06
N ARG A 9 -11.75 13.95 5.75
CA ARG A 9 -10.37 13.94 5.22
C ARG A 9 -9.86 12.52 4.99
N SER A 10 -10.10 11.60 5.92
CA SER A 10 -9.68 10.20 5.77
C SER A 10 -10.41 9.50 4.63
N ARG A 11 -11.72 9.78 4.44
CA ARG A 11 -12.47 9.23 3.32
C ARG A 11 -11.97 9.69 1.96
N GLU A 12 -11.60 10.95 1.83
CA GLU A 12 -11.04 11.47 0.58
C GLU A 12 -9.73 10.75 0.23
N LYS A 13 -8.86 10.54 1.23
CA LYS A 13 -7.62 9.75 1.06
C LYS A 13 -7.89 8.30 0.63
N LEU A 14 -8.95 7.68 1.14
CA LEU A 14 -9.33 6.32 0.74
C LEU A 14 -9.90 6.26 -0.68
N ARG A 15 -10.61 7.31 -1.14
CA ARG A 15 -11.13 7.37 -2.52
C ARG A 15 -10.02 7.37 -3.57
N ILE A 16 -8.90 8.05 -3.29
CA ILE A 16 -7.76 8.14 -4.21
C ILE A 16 -6.80 6.94 -4.11
N PHE A 17 -6.94 6.11 -3.07
CA PHE A 17 -6.03 5.00 -2.82
C PHE A 17 -5.94 4.00 -3.98
N PRO A 18 -7.02 3.58 -4.65
CA PRO A 18 -6.93 2.67 -5.79
C PRO A 18 -6.09 3.20 -6.96
N GLU A 19 -6.16 4.51 -7.23
CA GLU A 19 -5.37 5.16 -8.29
C GLU A 19 -3.89 5.24 -7.92
N LEU A 20 -3.58 5.46 -6.63
CA LEU A 20 -2.21 5.39 -6.11
C LEU A 20 -1.67 3.96 -6.14
N PHE A 21 -2.51 2.98 -5.80
CA PHE A 21 -2.17 1.56 -5.83
C PHE A 21 -1.84 1.09 -7.25
N ALA A 22 -2.64 1.51 -8.24
CA ALA A 22 -2.42 1.15 -9.65
C ALA A 22 -1.06 1.63 -10.19
N GLN A 23 -0.53 2.77 -9.70
CA GLN A 23 0.79 3.27 -10.09
C GLN A 23 1.95 2.39 -9.57
N CYS A 24 1.72 1.61 -8.51
CA CYS A 24 2.71 0.75 -7.86
C CYS A 24 2.44 -0.74 -8.16
N GLY A 25 1.78 -1.06 -9.29
CA GLY A 25 1.33 -2.40 -9.61
C GLY A 25 2.44 -3.44 -9.70
N GLY A 26 3.64 -3.04 -10.14
CA GLY A 26 4.80 -3.93 -10.23
C GLY A 26 5.30 -4.40 -8.86
N GLU A 27 5.52 -3.43 -7.96
CA GLU A 27 5.92 -3.68 -6.57
C GLU A 27 4.82 -4.45 -5.81
N ALA A 28 3.56 -4.12 -6.06
CA ALA A 28 2.42 -4.81 -5.46
C ALA A 28 2.34 -6.27 -5.87
N ALA A 29 2.55 -6.57 -7.16
CA ALA A 29 2.60 -7.94 -7.66
C ALA A 29 3.79 -8.71 -7.10
N ALA A 30 4.96 -8.08 -6.94
CA ALA A 30 6.13 -8.71 -6.32
C ALA A 30 5.86 -9.09 -4.85
N TYR A 31 5.31 -8.15 -4.07
CA TYR A 31 4.93 -8.42 -2.67
C TYR A 31 3.86 -9.50 -2.56
N GLY A 32 2.80 -9.44 -3.38
CA GLY A 32 1.75 -10.45 -3.39
C GLY A 32 2.25 -11.85 -3.74
N LYS A 33 3.20 -11.97 -4.67
CA LYS A 33 3.86 -13.25 -5.00
C LYS A 33 4.65 -13.81 -3.82
N CYS A 34 5.41 -12.98 -3.11
CA CYS A 34 6.12 -13.41 -1.91
C CYS A 34 5.15 -13.93 -0.85
N VAL A 35 4.10 -13.16 -0.53
CA VAL A 35 3.08 -13.55 0.45
C VAL A 35 2.42 -14.86 0.03
N ALA A 36 1.93 -14.97 -1.20
CA ALA A 36 1.27 -16.17 -1.69
C ALA A 36 2.18 -17.42 -1.64
N ALA A 37 3.46 -17.27 -1.99
CA ALA A 37 4.43 -18.35 -1.88
C ALA A 37 4.66 -18.78 -0.43
N THR A 38 4.76 -17.83 0.50
CA THR A 38 4.95 -18.11 1.94
C THR A 38 3.72 -18.67 2.64
N THR A 39 2.52 -18.36 2.15
CA THR A 39 1.25 -18.86 2.71
C THR A 39 0.72 -20.08 1.95
N THR A 40 1.51 -20.69 1.07
CA THR A 40 1.09 -21.91 0.38
C THR A 40 1.01 -23.05 1.40
N GLY A 41 -0.20 -23.57 1.64
CA GLY A 41 -0.46 -24.64 2.62
C GLY A 41 -0.96 -24.13 3.97
N ARG A 42 -0.38 -24.60 5.08
CA ARG A 42 -0.71 -24.21 6.46
C ARG A 42 0.36 -23.32 7.12
N GLN A 43 1.35 -22.86 6.35
CA GLN A 43 2.37 -21.95 6.88
C GLN A 43 1.76 -20.57 7.09
N GLU A 44 1.91 -20.07 8.32
CA GLU A 44 1.55 -18.69 8.64
C GLU A 44 2.66 -17.74 8.18
N LEU A 45 2.25 -16.58 7.70
CA LEU A 45 3.16 -15.49 7.39
C LEU A 45 3.76 -14.96 8.70
N THR A 46 5.06 -15.12 8.88
CA THR A 46 5.79 -14.50 9.99
C THR A 46 6.28 -13.10 9.62
N ARG A 47 6.52 -12.28 10.64
CA ARG A 47 6.99 -10.90 10.46
C ARG A 47 8.26 -10.89 9.61
N ASP A 48 8.35 -9.90 8.73
CA ASP A 48 9.52 -9.59 7.92
C ASP A 48 9.89 -10.60 6.80
N LEU A 49 9.14 -11.69 6.60
CA LEU A 49 9.40 -12.65 5.52
C LEU A 49 9.44 -12.02 4.12
N CYS A 50 8.55 -11.06 3.87
CA CYS A 50 8.46 -10.32 2.62
C CYS A 50 8.84 -8.84 2.79
N ALA A 51 9.70 -8.53 3.77
CA ALA A 51 10.06 -7.16 4.14
C ALA A 51 10.67 -6.37 2.97
N LYS A 52 11.47 -7.04 2.12
CA LYS A 52 12.13 -6.40 0.99
C LYS A 52 11.11 -5.90 -0.04
N GLU A 53 10.18 -6.76 -0.42
CA GLU A 53 9.10 -6.45 -1.36
C GLU A 53 8.14 -5.43 -0.76
N PHE A 54 7.85 -5.55 0.53
CA PHE A 54 7.03 -4.59 1.27
C PHE A 54 7.64 -3.19 1.29
N GLU A 55 8.94 -3.05 1.61
CA GLU A 55 9.60 -1.74 1.64
C GLU A 55 9.68 -1.10 0.25
N ALA A 56 9.86 -1.89 -0.81
CA ALA A 56 9.76 -1.40 -2.19
C ALA A 56 8.35 -0.83 -2.48
N LEU A 57 7.31 -1.60 -2.15
CA LEU A 57 5.92 -1.19 -2.32
C LEU A 57 5.58 0.08 -1.51
N LYS A 58 5.98 0.12 -0.24
CA LYS A 58 5.78 1.26 0.67
C LYS A 58 6.50 2.52 0.17
N THR A 59 7.71 2.35 -0.37
CA THR A 59 8.45 3.45 -0.99
C THR A 59 7.70 4.01 -2.20
N CYS A 60 7.19 3.14 -3.07
CA CYS A 60 6.37 3.56 -4.20
C CYS A 60 5.12 4.35 -3.75
N PHE A 61 4.36 3.82 -2.79
CA PHE A 61 3.18 4.52 -2.23
C PHE A 61 3.51 5.90 -1.68
N THR A 62 4.58 5.99 -0.89
CA THR A 62 4.98 7.25 -0.25
C THR A 62 5.34 8.29 -1.31
N ASN A 63 6.01 7.87 -2.38
CA ASN A 63 6.37 8.75 -3.49
C ASN A 63 5.15 9.15 -4.34
N ALA A 64 4.25 8.20 -4.65
CA ALA A 64 3.02 8.47 -5.39
C ALA A 64 2.09 9.42 -4.63
N ALA A 65 1.95 9.23 -3.31
CA ALA A 65 1.18 10.12 -2.45
C ALA A 65 1.77 11.54 -2.42
N LYS A 66 3.09 11.69 -2.27
CA LYS A 66 3.77 13.00 -2.31
C LYS A 66 3.55 13.74 -3.63
N LYS A 67 3.56 13.04 -4.77
CA LYS A 67 3.33 13.65 -6.09
C LYS A 67 1.92 14.26 -6.24
N ARG A 68 0.93 13.78 -5.48
CA ARG A 68 -0.46 14.26 -5.53
C ARG A 68 -0.77 15.39 -4.54
N VAL A 69 0.11 15.67 -3.58
CA VAL A 69 -0.04 16.79 -2.62
C VAL A 69 0.52 18.11 -3.22
N LYS A 70 0.42 18.27 -4.54
CA LYS A 70 0.83 19.49 -5.24
C LYS A 70 -0.38 20.30 -5.65
#